data_AF-A0A8H2X1B1-F1
#
_entry.id   AF-A0A8H2X1B1-F1
#
_cell.length_a   1.000
_cell.length_b   1.000
_cell.length_c   1.000
_cell.angle_alpha   90.00
_cell.angle_beta   90.00
_cell.angle_gamma   90.00
#
_symmetry.space_group_name_H-M   'P 1'
#
loop_
_entity.id
_entity.type
_entity.pdbx_description
1 polymer ?
#
loop_
_entity_poly.entity_id
_entity_poly.type
_entity_poly.pdbx_seq_one_letter_code
_entity_poly.pdbx_strand_id
1 'polypeptide(L)'
;MRSLSLLSGALLLHQSLALAPTYSDSIFSPYIAEKYNRVGAAYKTASYPHVTAASGSWVWTGADWWTSGFLPGSFYLLEERKRLCPNNKDLNSVDWLTYGRRWSDGLIKLQSGNGQGHDQGFLALPYLDELKINPTNASAISGVKNFATLLANRYSSIVGCTRSWNSAAPEFQVIMDNMMNLELLFTAADLTGNRTLIDMAISHANKTITNHIRPDGSSYHVVAYNENTGAVIRRYTAQGYADNSTWTRGQAWGIYGFAKMFNLTTQPQYLDTARRMAKVFLTRLPSNGVPPYDYDAPASNRPADTSAATIAAEGLFILSAAEAYSKNATGANYYKKQGVKLLADNFKFAFKPTWDSILSNGTSNVPQNNKNTGLVYGDYYALQAGNSMLKLGLASLFIQSKLSFGVVNLKPIVPGHVLVVPHRVVPRLSDLTPEEITDVFCLVQRVGNVVQKEYKAEGLTIACQDGPAAGQTVPHVHVHILPRRFTDFDGNNDQVYPTLEAAETRLPNQLRAVTGEAKVPEPIKVDDEGRTPRTVEDMEAEAVRLHALFSN
;
A
#
# COMPACT_ATOMS: atom_id res chain seq x y z
N MET A 1 -28.82 4.53 -16.28
CA MET A 1 -27.99 5.70 -15.95
C MET A 1 -28.14 6.03 -14.46
N ARG A 2 -27.33 5.39 -13.62
CA ARG A 2 -26.91 5.87 -12.30
C ARG A 2 -25.42 5.57 -12.26
N SER A 3 -24.63 6.60 -12.51
CA SER A 3 -23.17 6.55 -12.56
C SER A 3 -22.66 6.21 -11.16
N LEU A 4 -22.20 4.97 -10.92
CA LEU A 4 -21.35 4.65 -9.77
C LEU A 4 -19.90 4.99 -10.13
N SER A 5 -19.70 6.27 -10.40
CA SER A 5 -18.41 6.95 -10.27
C SER A 5 -18.51 7.80 -9.01
N LEU A 6 -18.24 7.21 -7.86
CA LEU A 6 -18.08 7.95 -6.60
C LEU A 6 -16.71 7.61 -6.00
N LEU A 7 -15.71 8.18 -6.66
CA LEU A 7 -14.42 8.60 -6.09
C LEU A 7 -13.97 9.82 -6.91
N SER A 8 -14.87 10.81 -6.98
CA SER A 8 -14.55 12.20 -7.33
C SER A 8 -14.75 13.02 -6.05
N GLY A 9 -13.76 13.85 -5.73
CA GLY A 9 -13.53 14.37 -4.38
C GLY A 9 -14.64 15.21 -3.77
N ALA A 10 -14.67 15.24 -2.43
CA ALA A 10 -14.65 16.45 -1.60
C ALA A 10 -14.79 16.11 -0.10
N LEU A 11 -13.88 16.69 0.69
CA LEU A 11 -13.96 17.04 2.12
C LEU A 11 -14.22 15.94 3.17
N LEU A 12 -13.19 15.67 3.99
CA LEU A 12 -13.18 16.12 5.40
C LEU A 12 -11.76 16.09 6.01
N LEU A 13 -11.51 17.12 6.80
CA LEU A 13 -10.25 17.62 7.36
C LEU A 13 -9.57 16.71 8.40
N HIS A 14 -8.22 16.68 8.31
CA HIS A 14 -7.20 16.74 9.39
C HIS A 14 -6.93 15.49 10.28
N GLN A 15 -5.73 14.93 10.18
CA GLN A 15 -4.52 15.40 10.87
C GLN A 15 -3.31 14.56 10.39
N SER A 16 -2.44 15.24 9.68
CA SER A 16 -1.12 14.85 9.18
C SER A 16 -0.10 14.88 10.32
N LEU A 17 0.27 13.68 10.74
CA LEU A 17 1.42 13.42 11.61
C LEU A 17 2.63 13.11 10.72
N ALA A 18 3.75 13.78 11.01
CA ALA A 18 5.04 13.49 10.42
C ALA A 18 5.36 11.99 10.52
N LEU A 19 5.46 11.34 9.36
CA LEU A 19 5.93 9.98 9.21
C LEU A 19 7.27 10.03 8.48
N ALA A 20 8.37 10.10 9.23
CA ALA A 20 9.67 9.61 8.77
C ALA A 20 10.12 8.54 9.79
N PRO A 21 10.47 7.34 9.32
CA PRO A 21 11.85 7.13 8.86
C PRO A 21 11.91 6.62 7.41
N THR A 22 12.70 7.28 6.55
CA THR A 22 13.31 6.70 5.32
C THR A 22 12.42 5.79 4.46
N TYR A 23 11.55 6.36 3.63
CA TYR A 23 10.63 5.58 2.78
C TYR A 23 10.90 5.62 1.27
N SER A 24 11.98 6.23 0.78
CA SER A 24 11.98 6.65 -0.64
C SER A 24 12.76 5.83 -1.66
N ASP A 25 13.83 5.12 -1.33
CA ASP A 25 14.68 4.61 -2.41
C ASP A 25 14.22 3.30 -3.04
N SER A 26 13.66 2.37 -2.27
CA SER A 26 13.41 1.01 -2.76
C SER A 26 12.00 0.80 -3.32
N ILE A 27 10.96 1.42 -2.74
CA ILE A 27 9.55 1.26 -3.15
C ILE A 27 9.23 2.01 -4.46
N PHE A 28 9.90 3.15 -4.68
CA PHE A 28 9.81 3.94 -5.92
C PHE A 28 11.10 3.86 -6.74
N SER A 29 11.92 2.85 -6.47
CA SER A 29 13.20 2.63 -7.12
C SER A 29 13.08 2.62 -8.65
N PRO A 30 13.97 3.28 -9.40
CA PRO A 30 14.01 3.19 -10.86
C PRO A 30 14.22 1.75 -11.35
N TYR A 31 14.92 0.90 -10.57
CA TYR A 31 15.07 -0.52 -10.86
C TYR A 31 13.74 -1.28 -10.99
N ILE A 32 12.64 -0.84 -10.38
CA ILE A 32 11.33 -1.50 -10.52
C ILE A 32 10.82 -1.32 -11.96
N ALA A 33 10.86 -0.09 -12.47
CA ALA A 33 10.51 0.20 -13.86
C ALA A 33 11.45 -0.56 -14.80
N GLU A 34 12.77 -0.53 -14.56
CA GLU A 34 13.73 -1.24 -15.40
C GLU A 34 13.44 -2.75 -15.49
N LYS A 35 13.19 -3.41 -14.35
CA LYS A 35 12.85 -4.84 -14.29
C LYS A 35 11.62 -5.17 -15.11
N TYR A 36 10.53 -4.44 -14.89
CA TYR A 36 9.28 -4.70 -15.59
C TYR A 36 9.35 -4.29 -17.05
N ASN A 37 10.18 -3.32 -17.42
CA ASN A 37 10.46 -3.05 -18.83
C ASN A 37 11.15 -4.26 -19.50
N ARG A 38 12.18 -4.83 -18.87
CA ARG A 38 12.84 -6.06 -19.37
C ARG A 38 11.87 -7.23 -19.50
N VAL A 39 11.06 -7.48 -18.47
CA VAL A 39 10.05 -8.56 -18.50
C VAL A 39 9.00 -8.27 -19.58
N GLY A 40 8.48 -7.04 -19.65
CA GLY A 40 7.48 -6.62 -20.61
C GLY A 40 7.93 -6.75 -22.06
N ALA A 41 9.19 -6.39 -22.35
CA ALA A 41 9.84 -6.54 -23.63
C ALA A 41 10.08 -8.01 -24.03
N ALA A 42 10.42 -8.87 -23.07
CA ALA A 42 10.63 -10.31 -23.25
C ALA A 42 9.30 -11.10 -23.32
N TYR A 43 8.38 -10.65 -24.17
CA TYR A 43 7.05 -11.25 -24.31
C TYR A 43 7.09 -12.74 -24.63
N LYS A 44 6.31 -13.52 -23.86
CA LYS A 44 6.09 -14.95 -24.09
C LYS A 44 4.60 -15.22 -24.23
N THR A 45 4.19 -15.68 -25.40
CA THR A 45 2.78 -16.00 -25.66
C THR A 45 2.26 -17.03 -24.66
N ALA A 46 1.18 -16.69 -23.94
CA ALA A 46 0.48 -17.58 -23.01
C ALA A 46 1.39 -18.24 -21.95
N SER A 47 2.45 -17.56 -21.52
CA SER A 47 3.34 -18.03 -20.46
C SER A 47 3.65 -16.91 -19.48
N TYR A 48 3.54 -17.16 -18.18
CA TYR A 48 3.56 -16.13 -17.14
C TYR A 48 4.50 -16.50 -16.00
N PRO A 49 5.11 -15.51 -15.31
CA PRO A 49 5.94 -15.78 -14.14
C PRO A 49 5.05 -16.19 -12.96
N HIS A 50 5.57 -17.09 -12.11
CA HIS A 50 4.89 -17.51 -10.88
C HIS A 50 5.77 -17.26 -9.64
N VAL A 51 6.94 -17.88 -9.64
CA VAL A 51 7.98 -17.75 -8.60
C VAL A 51 9.34 -17.49 -9.24
N THR A 52 10.36 -17.10 -8.48
CA THR A 52 11.74 -17.07 -8.96
C THR A 52 12.51 -18.36 -8.63
N ALA A 53 13.51 -18.68 -9.43
CA ALA A 53 14.56 -19.62 -9.03
C ALA A 53 15.46 -18.98 -7.95
N ALA A 54 16.39 -19.76 -7.40
CA ALA A 54 17.38 -19.26 -6.44
C ALA A 54 18.27 -18.14 -7.02
N SER A 55 18.42 -18.09 -8.35
CA SER A 55 19.12 -17.01 -9.06
C SER A 55 18.36 -15.66 -9.05
N GLY A 56 17.09 -15.66 -8.67
CA GLY A 56 16.19 -14.51 -8.80
C GLY A 56 15.51 -14.39 -10.16
N SER A 57 15.76 -15.31 -11.09
CA SER A 57 15.12 -15.31 -12.41
C SER A 57 13.71 -15.90 -12.35
N TRP A 58 12.77 -15.36 -13.12
CA TRP A 58 11.40 -15.88 -13.16
C TRP A 58 11.34 -17.34 -13.67
N VAL A 59 10.61 -18.18 -12.94
CA VAL A 59 10.11 -19.48 -13.39
C VAL A 59 8.74 -19.28 -14.00
N TRP A 60 8.59 -19.75 -15.23
CA TRP A 60 7.44 -19.51 -16.08
C TRP A 60 6.50 -20.71 -16.09
N THR A 61 5.20 -20.44 -16.04
CA THR A 61 4.11 -21.42 -16.18
C THR A 61 3.31 -21.16 -17.45
N GLY A 62 2.42 -22.08 -17.83
CA GLY A 62 1.41 -21.80 -18.85
C GLY A 62 0.35 -20.82 -18.37
N ALA A 63 -0.47 -20.31 -19.30
CA ALA A 63 -1.54 -19.35 -19.00
C ALA A 63 -2.57 -19.87 -17.98
N ASP A 64 -2.91 -21.16 -18.04
CA ASP A 64 -3.87 -21.79 -17.12
C ASP A 64 -3.23 -22.04 -15.74
N TRP A 65 -2.91 -20.95 -15.06
CA TRP A 65 -2.35 -20.91 -13.71
C TRP A 65 -2.89 -19.69 -12.96
N TRP A 66 -3.24 -19.87 -11.69
CA TRP A 66 -3.97 -18.86 -10.91
C TRP A 66 -3.24 -17.51 -10.79
N THR A 67 -1.91 -17.49 -10.95
CA THR A 67 -1.12 -16.24 -10.89
C THR A 67 -0.97 -15.50 -12.21
N SER A 68 -1.51 -16.00 -13.32
CA SER A 68 -1.23 -15.44 -14.65
C SER A 68 -1.75 -14.02 -14.86
N GLY A 69 -2.75 -13.57 -14.08
CA GLY A 69 -3.27 -12.20 -14.14
C GLY A 69 -2.38 -11.14 -13.47
N PHE A 70 -1.47 -11.52 -12.56
CA PHE A 70 -0.70 -10.54 -11.78
C PHE A 70 0.36 -9.80 -12.61
N LEU A 71 1.04 -10.45 -13.57
CA LEU A 71 2.02 -9.78 -14.43
C LEU A 71 1.36 -8.69 -15.31
N PRO A 72 0.34 -9.00 -16.13
CA PRO A 72 -0.33 -7.95 -16.90
C PRO A 72 -0.95 -6.89 -16.00
N GLY A 73 -1.55 -7.26 -14.86
CA GLY A 73 -2.03 -6.30 -13.85
C GLY A 73 -0.92 -5.38 -13.31
N SER A 74 0.30 -5.88 -13.14
CA SER A 74 1.44 -5.06 -12.70
C SER A 74 1.81 -3.98 -13.72
N PHE A 75 1.66 -4.25 -15.03
CA PHE A 75 1.86 -3.21 -16.06
C PHE A 75 0.78 -2.12 -15.96
N TYR A 76 -0.47 -2.48 -15.68
CA TYR A 76 -1.51 -1.48 -15.41
C TYR A 76 -1.22 -0.64 -14.16
N LEU A 77 -0.68 -1.26 -13.09
CA LEU A 77 -0.24 -0.52 -11.90
C LEU A 77 0.94 0.41 -12.19
N LEU A 78 1.85 0.05 -13.11
CA LEU A 78 2.93 0.93 -13.57
C LEU A 78 2.43 2.06 -14.46
N GLU A 79 1.41 1.82 -15.28
CA GLU A 79 0.70 2.87 -16.02
C GLU A 79 0.00 3.85 -15.07
N GLU A 80 -0.62 3.35 -14.00
CA GLU A 80 -1.15 4.19 -12.93
C GLU A 80 -0.04 4.98 -12.23
N ARG A 81 1.06 4.32 -11.87
CA ARG A 81 2.24 4.96 -11.26
C ARG A 81 2.76 6.11 -12.13
N LYS A 82 2.86 5.88 -13.44
CA LYS A 82 3.29 6.89 -14.42
C LYS A 82 2.42 8.15 -14.36
N ARG A 83 1.09 8.00 -14.21
CA ARG A 83 0.16 9.13 -14.06
C ARG A 83 0.30 9.83 -12.72
N LEU A 84 0.54 9.07 -11.65
CA LEU A 84 0.81 9.62 -10.31
C LEU A 84 2.19 10.30 -10.22
N CYS A 85 3.13 9.98 -11.12
CA CYS A 85 4.47 10.53 -11.16
C CYS A 85 4.83 11.06 -12.57
N PRO A 86 4.16 12.10 -13.08
CA PRO A 86 4.23 12.53 -14.48
C PRO A 86 5.62 13.01 -14.93
N ASN A 87 6.54 13.29 -14.00
CA ASN A 87 7.90 13.76 -14.29
C ASN A 87 8.97 12.66 -14.18
N ASN A 88 8.60 11.41 -13.87
CA ASN A 88 9.57 10.32 -13.72
C ASN A 88 9.99 9.77 -15.10
N LYS A 89 11.24 10.03 -15.50
CA LYS A 89 11.77 9.66 -16.82
C LYS A 89 11.73 8.15 -17.07
N ASP A 90 12.07 7.32 -16.08
CA ASP A 90 12.11 5.87 -16.23
C ASP A 90 10.72 5.29 -16.51
N LEU A 91 9.71 5.74 -15.74
CA LEU A 91 8.31 5.37 -15.96
C LEU A 91 7.76 5.92 -17.28
N ASN A 92 8.16 7.13 -17.66
CA ASN A 92 7.65 7.77 -18.88
C ASN A 92 8.24 7.19 -20.17
N SER A 93 9.44 6.60 -20.09
CA SER A 93 10.14 6.00 -21.24
C SER A 93 9.50 4.72 -21.77
N VAL A 94 8.54 4.15 -21.03
CA VAL A 94 7.93 2.86 -21.35
C VAL A 94 6.42 3.02 -21.59
N ASP A 95 5.91 2.27 -22.57
CA ASP A 95 4.48 2.13 -22.83
C ASP A 95 3.91 0.92 -22.06
N TRP A 96 3.65 1.14 -20.77
CA TRP A 96 3.12 0.14 -19.87
C TRP A 96 1.75 -0.38 -20.30
N LEU A 97 0.91 0.48 -20.88
CA LEU A 97 -0.43 0.11 -21.31
C LEU A 97 -0.38 -0.91 -22.47
N THR A 98 0.55 -0.72 -23.42
CA THR A 98 0.78 -1.71 -24.48
C THR A 98 1.26 -3.04 -23.91
N TYR A 99 2.14 -3.05 -22.90
CA TYR A 99 2.51 -4.28 -22.21
C TYR A 99 1.32 -4.93 -21.48
N GLY A 100 0.54 -4.17 -20.70
CA GLY A 100 -0.64 -4.67 -20.01
C GLY A 100 -1.62 -5.38 -20.96
N ARG A 101 -1.94 -4.73 -22.09
CA ARG A 101 -2.84 -5.29 -23.11
C ARG A 101 -2.27 -6.54 -23.76
N ARG A 102 -1.04 -6.48 -24.28
CA ARG A 102 -0.39 -7.61 -24.96
C ARG A 102 -0.26 -8.83 -24.06
N TRP A 103 0.12 -8.63 -22.80
CA TRP A 103 0.24 -9.72 -21.83
C TRP A 103 -1.12 -10.25 -21.36
N SER A 104 -2.21 -9.52 -21.55
CA SER A 104 -3.57 -10.00 -21.26
C SER A 104 -4.13 -10.92 -22.35
N ASP A 105 -3.62 -10.85 -23.58
CA ASP A 105 -4.14 -11.64 -24.72
C ASP A 105 -4.06 -13.16 -24.47
N GLY A 106 -3.00 -13.61 -23.81
CA GLY A 106 -2.82 -15.02 -23.45
C GLY A 106 -3.86 -15.56 -22.48
N LEU A 107 -4.61 -14.68 -21.78
CA LEU A 107 -5.67 -15.05 -20.84
C LEU A 107 -7.05 -15.17 -21.51
N ILE A 108 -7.22 -14.69 -22.75
CA ILE A 108 -8.52 -14.68 -23.44
C ILE A 108 -9.11 -16.08 -23.56
N LYS A 109 -8.28 -17.10 -23.85
CA LYS A 109 -8.75 -18.49 -23.98
C LYS A 109 -9.29 -19.07 -22.66
N LEU A 110 -8.88 -18.53 -21.52
CA LEU A 110 -9.34 -19.01 -20.21
C LEU A 110 -10.77 -18.56 -19.90
N GLN A 111 -11.29 -17.56 -20.63
CA GLN A 111 -12.61 -16.99 -20.42
C GLN A 111 -13.76 -17.93 -20.80
N SER A 112 -13.53 -18.90 -21.69
CA SER A 112 -14.53 -19.91 -22.06
C SER A 112 -14.52 -21.14 -21.15
N GLY A 113 -13.56 -21.24 -20.23
CA GLY A 113 -13.41 -22.34 -19.29
C GLY A 113 -11.93 -22.61 -18.99
N ASN A 114 -11.62 -22.95 -17.73
CA ASN A 114 -10.27 -23.23 -17.27
C ASN A 114 -10.28 -24.08 -15.97
N GLY A 115 -9.10 -24.57 -15.56
CA GLY A 115 -8.93 -25.41 -14.38
C GLY A 115 -8.78 -24.66 -13.05
N GLN A 116 -8.80 -23.33 -13.03
CA GLN A 116 -8.35 -22.52 -11.87
C GLN A 116 -9.39 -22.34 -10.76
N GLY A 117 -10.52 -23.05 -10.82
CA GLY A 117 -11.52 -23.01 -9.75
C GLY A 117 -12.01 -21.58 -9.46
N HIS A 118 -11.84 -21.11 -8.23
CA HIS A 118 -12.32 -19.79 -7.81
C HIS A 118 -11.39 -18.62 -8.17
N ASP A 119 -10.16 -18.86 -8.63
CA ASP A 119 -9.14 -17.83 -8.88
C ASP A 119 -9.42 -16.97 -10.14
N GLN A 120 -10.68 -16.95 -10.60
CA GLN A 120 -11.11 -16.19 -11.77
C GLN A 120 -10.95 -14.68 -11.56
N GLY A 121 -11.07 -14.19 -10.32
CA GLY A 121 -10.82 -12.80 -9.97
C GLY A 121 -9.35 -12.40 -10.14
N PHE A 122 -8.42 -13.26 -9.71
CA PHE A 122 -6.99 -13.04 -9.95
C PHE A 122 -6.64 -13.05 -11.44
N LEU A 123 -7.22 -13.96 -12.22
CA LEU A 123 -7.06 -13.96 -13.69
C LEU A 123 -7.67 -12.71 -14.34
N ALA A 124 -8.74 -12.16 -13.75
CA ALA A 124 -9.46 -11.01 -14.28
C ALA A 124 -8.80 -9.65 -13.99
N LEU A 125 -7.78 -9.59 -13.11
CA LEU A 125 -7.11 -8.35 -12.70
C LEU A 125 -6.80 -7.37 -13.84
N PRO A 126 -6.12 -7.76 -14.94
CA PRO A 126 -5.79 -6.80 -15.99
C PRO A 126 -7.01 -6.24 -16.73
N TYR A 127 -8.10 -7.01 -16.80
CA TYR A 127 -9.35 -6.53 -17.41
C TYR A 127 -10.08 -5.56 -16.48
N LEU A 128 -10.07 -5.83 -15.16
CA LEU A 128 -10.56 -4.89 -14.15
C LEU A 128 -9.79 -3.57 -14.21
N ASP A 129 -8.46 -3.63 -14.36
CA ASP A 129 -7.60 -2.46 -14.43
C ASP A 129 -7.74 -1.70 -15.77
N GLU A 130 -7.90 -2.39 -16.90
CA GLU A 130 -8.20 -1.74 -18.19
C GLU A 130 -9.49 -0.93 -18.13
N LEU A 131 -10.54 -1.42 -17.45
CA LEU A 131 -11.81 -0.68 -17.34
C LEU A 131 -11.72 0.58 -16.48
N LYS A 132 -10.73 0.69 -15.58
CA LYS A 132 -10.46 1.95 -14.86
C LYS A 132 -9.87 3.01 -15.80
N ILE A 133 -9.22 2.59 -16.88
CA ILE A 133 -8.58 3.46 -17.87
C ILE A 133 -9.52 3.75 -19.05
N ASN A 134 -10.10 2.70 -19.62
CA ASN A 134 -11.01 2.73 -20.74
C ASN A 134 -12.27 1.92 -20.41
N PRO A 135 -13.28 2.55 -19.78
CA PRO A 135 -14.51 1.88 -19.36
C PRO A 135 -15.32 1.25 -20.49
N THR A 136 -15.07 1.62 -21.75
CA THR A 136 -15.77 1.11 -22.93
C THR A 136 -14.95 0.06 -23.71
N ASN A 137 -13.81 -0.39 -23.19
CA ASN A 137 -13.00 -1.42 -23.84
C ASN A 137 -13.77 -2.76 -23.94
N ALA A 138 -14.17 -3.14 -25.15
CA ALA A 138 -15.00 -4.32 -25.38
C ALA A 138 -14.34 -5.64 -24.95
N SER A 139 -13.01 -5.77 -25.11
CA SER A 139 -12.27 -6.97 -24.69
C SER A 139 -12.26 -7.09 -23.16
N ALA A 140 -12.03 -5.99 -22.45
CA ALA A 140 -12.05 -5.97 -20.99
C ALA A 140 -13.44 -6.19 -20.40
N ILE A 141 -14.48 -5.58 -20.99
CA ILE A 141 -15.88 -5.85 -20.62
C ILE A 141 -16.19 -7.35 -20.77
N SER A 142 -15.75 -7.96 -21.88
CA SER A 142 -15.96 -9.38 -22.13
C SER A 142 -15.19 -10.25 -21.12
N GLY A 143 -13.93 -9.92 -20.84
CA GLY A 143 -13.11 -10.60 -19.85
C GLY A 143 -13.75 -10.61 -18.46
N VAL A 144 -14.15 -9.43 -17.97
CA VAL A 144 -14.83 -9.30 -16.67
C VAL A 144 -16.11 -10.13 -16.62
N LYS A 145 -16.97 -10.04 -17.64
CA LYS A 145 -18.24 -10.80 -17.68
C LYS A 145 -18.01 -12.32 -17.71
N ASN A 146 -17.06 -12.78 -18.52
CA ASN A 146 -16.80 -14.20 -18.72
C ASN A 146 -16.16 -14.83 -17.48
N PHE A 147 -15.12 -14.21 -16.91
CA PHE A 147 -14.52 -14.68 -15.67
C PHE A 147 -15.52 -14.64 -14.50
N ALA A 148 -16.35 -13.59 -14.40
CA ALA A 148 -17.39 -13.53 -13.37
C ALA A 148 -18.42 -14.65 -13.54
N THR A 149 -18.80 -15.00 -14.77
CA THR A 149 -19.67 -16.14 -15.06
C THR A 149 -19.03 -17.46 -14.60
N LEU A 150 -17.74 -17.67 -14.90
CA LEU A 150 -17.01 -18.85 -14.42
C LEU A 150 -16.97 -18.94 -12.90
N LEU A 151 -16.76 -17.82 -12.19
CA LEU A 151 -16.79 -17.77 -10.73
C LEU A 151 -18.19 -18.02 -10.17
N ALA A 152 -19.21 -17.38 -10.73
CA ALA A 152 -20.60 -17.52 -10.32
C ALA A 152 -21.13 -18.95 -10.50
N ASN A 153 -20.69 -19.65 -11.55
CA ASN A 153 -21.02 -21.07 -11.77
C ASN A 153 -20.50 -22.00 -10.66
N ARG A 154 -19.58 -21.53 -9.82
CA ARG A 154 -19.07 -22.27 -8.66
C ARG A 154 -19.86 -21.99 -7.38
N TYR A 155 -20.81 -21.06 -7.41
CA TYR A 155 -21.65 -20.71 -6.26
C TYR A 155 -22.65 -21.81 -5.93
N SER A 156 -22.76 -22.16 -4.66
CA SER A 156 -23.83 -23.01 -4.12
C SER A 156 -24.70 -22.19 -3.19
N SER A 157 -26.00 -22.13 -3.47
CA SER A 157 -26.97 -21.48 -2.59
C SER A 157 -27.19 -22.22 -1.26
N ILE A 158 -26.92 -23.54 -1.23
CA ILE A 158 -26.99 -24.35 -0.01
C ILE A 158 -25.84 -24.00 0.95
N VAL A 159 -24.61 -23.90 0.41
CA VAL A 159 -23.43 -23.56 1.22
C VAL A 159 -23.34 -22.06 1.48
N GLY A 160 -23.77 -21.24 0.51
CA GLY A 160 -23.66 -19.78 0.52
C GLY A 160 -22.30 -19.26 0.03
N CYS A 161 -21.51 -20.09 -0.66
CA CYS A 161 -20.16 -19.73 -1.11
C CYS A 161 -19.91 -20.18 -2.56
N THR A 162 -18.89 -19.61 -3.17
CA THR A 162 -18.24 -20.16 -4.37
C THR A 162 -17.25 -21.25 -3.97
N ARG A 163 -17.23 -22.36 -4.70
CA ARG A 163 -16.34 -23.50 -4.41
C ARG A 163 -14.90 -23.14 -4.80
N SER A 164 -13.94 -23.31 -3.88
CA SER A 164 -12.54 -22.96 -4.17
C SER A 164 -11.87 -23.94 -5.14
N TRP A 165 -11.90 -25.23 -4.83
CA TRP A 165 -11.33 -26.30 -5.65
C TRP A 165 -12.38 -27.39 -5.90
N ASN A 166 -12.17 -28.23 -6.91
CA ASN A 166 -12.99 -29.42 -7.06
C ASN A 166 -12.57 -30.44 -5.99
N SER A 167 -13.54 -31.02 -5.31
CA SER A 167 -13.36 -31.93 -4.17
C SER A 167 -14.38 -33.06 -4.25
N ALA A 168 -14.03 -34.22 -3.72
CA ALA A 168 -14.93 -35.37 -3.68
C ALA A 168 -16.13 -35.07 -2.78
N ALA A 169 -17.32 -35.51 -3.21
CA ALA A 169 -18.53 -35.43 -2.42
C ALA A 169 -18.34 -36.16 -1.07
N PRO A 170 -18.90 -35.64 0.04
CA PRO A 170 -19.79 -34.48 0.12
C PRO A 170 -19.06 -33.15 0.41
N GLU A 171 -17.72 -33.07 0.30
CA GLU A 171 -17.00 -31.85 0.68
C GLU A 171 -17.12 -30.74 -0.38
N PHE A 172 -17.54 -29.56 0.09
CA PHE A 172 -17.46 -28.27 -0.62
C PHE A 172 -16.41 -27.41 0.07
N GLN A 173 -15.24 -27.26 -0.54
CA GLN A 173 -14.10 -26.58 0.08
C GLN A 173 -14.09 -25.08 -0.28
N VAL A 174 -13.90 -24.24 0.74
CA VAL A 174 -13.77 -22.77 0.61
C VAL A 174 -12.51 -22.31 1.33
N ILE A 175 -11.68 -21.52 0.66
CA ILE A 175 -10.46 -20.93 1.22
C ILE A 175 -10.56 -19.41 1.39
N MET A 176 -9.76 -18.85 2.30
CA MET A 176 -9.74 -17.41 2.59
C MET A 176 -9.45 -16.55 1.35
N ASP A 177 -8.58 -17.02 0.46
CA ASP A 177 -8.16 -16.36 -0.78
C ASP A 177 -9.35 -16.06 -1.69
N ASN A 178 -10.46 -16.80 -1.56
CA ASN A 178 -11.67 -16.55 -2.33
C ASN A 178 -12.27 -15.16 -2.04
N MET A 179 -11.99 -14.56 -0.89
CA MET A 179 -12.36 -13.17 -0.58
C MET A 179 -11.78 -12.17 -1.58
N MET A 180 -10.61 -12.45 -2.16
CA MET A 180 -9.93 -11.59 -3.13
C MET A 180 -10.64 -11.58 -4.48
N ASN A 181 -11.41 -12.62 -4.77
CA ASN A 181 -12.07 -12.83 -6.06
C ASN A 181 -13.47 -12.20 -6.12
N LEU A 182 -14.00 -11.68 -5.00
CA LEU A 182 -15.37 -11.19 -4.92
C LEU A 182 -15.59 -9.86 -5.64
N GLU A 183 -14.57 -8.99 -5.73
CA GLU A 183 -14.66 -7.72 -6.48
C GLU A 183 -15.10 -7.92 -7.93
N LEU A 184 -14.64 -9.01 -8.56
CA LEU A 184 -15.03 -9.37 -9.92
C LEU A 184 -16.55 -9.47 -10.09
N LEU A 185 -17.26 -10.03 -9.11
CA LEU A 185 -18.72 -10.17 -9.14
C LEU A 185 -19.41 -8.81 -9.04
N PHE A 186 -18.88 -7.88 -8.25
CA PHE A 186 -19.39 -6.50 -8.16
C PHE A 186 -19.19 -5.76 -9.49
N THR A 187 -17.99 -5.79 -10.06
CA THR A 187 -17.72 -5.12 -11.34
C THR A 187 -18.58 -5.69 -12.47
N ALA A 188 -18.75 -7.02 -12.52
CA ALA A 188 -19.63 -7.64 -13.50
C ALA A 188 -21.10 -7.27 -13.29
N ALA A 189 -21.56 -7.14 -12.05
CA ALA A 189 -22.92 -6.67 -11.75
C ALA A 189 -23.14 -5.24 -12.26
N ASP A 190 -22.17 -4.34 -12.10
CA ASP A 190 -22.26 -2.96 -12.60
C ASP A 190 -22.31 -2.91 -14.14
N LEU A 191 -21.60 -3.81 -14.82
CA LEU A 191 -21.59 -3.91 -16.29
C LEU A 191 -22.84 -4.58 -16.89
N THR A 192 -23.54 -5.41 -16.12
CA THR A 192 -24.65 -6.24 -16.63
C THR A 192 -26.01 -5.86 -16.05
N GLY A 193 -26.04 -5.16 -14.92
CA GLY A 193 -27.24 -4.96 -14.10
C GLY A 193 -27.66 -6.18 -13.29
N ASN A 194 -26.94 -7.31 -13.35
CA ASN A 194 -27.29 -8.54 -12.63
C ASN A 194 -26.89 -8.46 -11.15
N ARG A 195 -27.83 -8.04 -10.31
CA ARG A 195 -27.61 -7.88 -8.86
C ARG A 195 -27.42 -9.19 -8.11
N THR A 196 -27.83 -10.34 -8.65
CA THR A 196 -27.60 -11.66 -8.04
C THR A 196 -26.11 -11.94 -7.81
N LEU A 197 -25.22 -11.39 -8.66
CA LEU A 197 -23.76 -11.53 -8.48
C LEU A 197 -23.28 -10.85 -7.18
N ILE A 198 -23.90 -9.72 -6.81
CA ILE A 198 -23.60 -9.02 -5.55
C ILE A 198 -24.15 -9.82 -4.36
N ASP A 199 -25.34 -10.40 -4.47
CA ASP A 199 -25.92 -11.25 -3.43
C ASP A 199 -25.04 -12.48 -3.16
N MET A 200 -24.51 -13.11 -4.22
CA MET A 200 -23.54 -14.21 -4.10
C MET A 200 -22.27 -13.78 -3.36
N ALA A 201 -21.71 -12.61 -3.69
CA ALA A 201 -20.51 -12.10 -3.05
C ALA A 201 -20.72 -11.77 -1.56
N ILE A 202 -21.86 -11.14 -1.22
CA ILE A 202 -22.24 -10.82 0.17
C ILE A 202 -22.48 -12.12 0.96
N SER A 203 -23.21 -13.08 0.38
CA SER A 203 -23.46 -14.39 0.98
C SER A 203 -22.14 -15.11 1.29
N HIS A 204 -21.20 -15.12 0.33
CA HIS A 204 -19.87 -15.68 0.50
C HIS A 204 -19.13 -15.02 1.67
N ALA A 205 -19.01 -13.70 1.65
CA ALA A 205 -18.27 -12.96 2.68
C ALA A 205 -18.85 -13.20 4.09
N ASN A 206 -20.18 -13.20 4.23
CA ASN A 206 -20.87 -13.47 5.50
C ASN A 206 -20.57 -14.88 6.04
N LYS A 207 -20.60 -15.88 5.15
CA LYS A 207 -20.28 -17.26 5.51
C LYS A 207 -18.81 -17.41 5.92
N THR A 208 -17.90 -16.69 5.25
CA THR A 208 -16.47 -16.62 5.60
C THR A 208 -16.24 -15.98 6.97
N ILE A 209 -16.92 -14.87 7.31
CA ILE A 209 -16.87 -14.28 8.67
C ILE A 209 -17.24 -15.33 9.71
N THR A 210 -18.31 -16.08 9.47
CA THR A 210 -18.88 -17.02 10.44
C THR A 210 -17.95 -18.21 10.69
N ASN A 211 -17.29 -18.71 9.65
CA ASN A 211 -16.66 -20.03 9.71
C ASN A 211 -15.14 -20.04 9.56
N HIS A 212 -14.55 -19.05 8.89
CA HIS A 212 -13.10 -18.95 8.74
C HIS A 212 -12.47 -18.13 9.86
N ILE A 213 -13.18 -17.14 10.41
CA ILE A 213 -12.62 -16.24 11.42
C ILE A 213 -12.80 -16.83 12.81
N ARG A 214 -11.69 -16.96 13.54
CA ARG A 214 -11.66 -17.42 14.92
C ARG A 214 -12.06 -16.27 15.87
N PRO A 215 -12.50 -16.57 17.11
CA PRO A 215 -12.92 -15.53 18.06
C PRO A 215 -11.86 -14.46 18.33
N ASP A 216 -10.56 -14.81 18.27
CA ASP A 216 -9.44 -13.89 18.48
C ASP A 216 -9.13 -12.98 17.28
N GLY A 217 -9.73 -13.24 16.12
CA GLY A 217 -9.47 -12.54 14.86
C GLY A 217 -8.44 -13.20 13.96
N SER A 218 -7.82 -14.33 14.35
CA SER A 218 -7.04 -15.17 13.44
C SER A 218 -7.96 -15.93 12.49
N SER A 219 -7.42 -16.49 11.40
CA SER A 219 -8.22 -17.23 10.42
C SER A 219 -7.75 -18.65 10.18
N TYR A 220 -8.71 -19.56 9.97
CA TYR A 220 -8.48 -20.81 9.25
C TYR A 220 -8.20 -20.53 7.78
N HIS A 221 -7.41 -21.40 7.16
CA HIS A 221 -7.17 -21.34 5.71
C HIS A 221 -8.34 -21.94 4.95
N VAL A 222 -8.71 -23.20 5.23
CA VAL A 222 -9.77 -23.92 4.51
C VAL A 222 -10.91 -24.28 5.47
N VAL A 223 -12.15 -24.09 5.00
CA VAL A 223 -13.35 -24.66 5.61
C VAL A 223 -14.02 -25.57 4.59
N ALA A 224 -14.23 -26.83 4.97
CA ALA A 224 -15.01 -27.78 4.20
C ALA A 224 -16.45 -27.82 4.74
N TYR A 225 -17.42 -27.65 3.84
CA TYR A 225 -18.83 -27.78 4.13
C TYR A 225 -19.38 -29.07 3.52
N ASN A 226 -20.47 -29.58 4.06
CA ASN A 226 -21.27 -30.59 3.38
C ASN A 226 -22.08 -29.90 2.27
N GLU A 227 -21.89 -30.33 1.03
CA GLU A 227 -22.49 -29.67 -0.14
C GLU A 227 -24.03 -29.74 -0.19
N ASN A 228 -24.63 -30.71 0.51
CA ASN A 228 -26.07 -30.93 0.54
C ASN A 228 -26.76 -30.23 1.71
N THR A 229 -26.05 -29.93 2.80
CA THR A 229 -26.65 -29.33 4.01
C THR A 229 -26.08 -27.96 4.38
N GLY A 230 -24.93 -27.56 3.83
CA GLY A 230 -24.25 -26.31 4.17
C GLY A 230 -23.61 -26.29 5.56
N ALA A 231 -23.62 -27.42 6.28
CA ALA A 231 -22.99 -27.60 7.58
C ALA A 231 -21.46 -27.69 7.44
N VAL A 232 -20.71 -27.15 8.40
CA VAL A 232 -19.25 -27.30 8.42
C VAL A 232 -18.89 -28.74 8.78
N ILE A 233 -18.07 -29.38 7.95
CA ILE A 233 -17.48 -30.70 8.21
C ILE A 233 -16.20 -30.53 9.04
N ARG A 234 -15.29 -29.67 8.57
CA ARG A 234 -13.99 -29.43 9.22
C ARG A 234 -13.37 -28.09 8.80
N ARG A 235 -12.40 -27.65 9.60
CA ARG A 235 -11.58 -26.45 9.37
C ARG A 235 -10.11 -26.86 9.46
N TYR A 236 -9.32 -26.52 8.45
CA TYR A 236 -7.97 -27.07 8.29
C TYR A 236 -7.09 -26.16 7.44
N THR A 237 -5.87 -26.59 7.13
CA THR A 237 -4.97 -25.86 6.23
C THR A 237 -4.38 -26.74 5.13
N ALA A 238 -4.18 -26.16 3.94
CA ALA A 238 -3.44 -26.78 2.84
C ALA A 238 -2.01 -26.23 2.66
N GLN A 239 -1.67 -25.12 3.35
CA GLN A 239 -0.41 -24.37 3.13
C GLN A 239 0.23 -23.84 4.42
N GLY A 240 -0.58 -23.61 5.45
CA GLY A 240 -0.12 -23.24 6.78
C GLY A 240 0.53 -24.41 7.52
N TYR A 241 1.06 -24.11 8.69
CA TYR A 241 1.79 -25.06 9.52
C TYR A 241 0.90 -26.17 10.09
N ALA A 242 -0.28 -25.81 10.62
CA ALA A 242 -1.22 -26.73 11.24
C ALA A 242 -2.66 -26.24 11.05
N ASP A 243 -3.65 -27.12 11.23
CA ASP A 243 -5.06 -26.76 11.03
C ASP A 243 -5.54 -25.60 11.91
N ASN A 244 -4.97 -25.50 13.12
CA ASN A 244 -5.24 -24.42 14.07
C ASN A 244 -4.18 -23.29 14.03
N SER A 245 -3.22 -23.32 13.10
CA SER A 245 -2.24 -22.25 12.96
C SER A 245 -2.81 -21.03 12.22
N THR A 246 -2.03 -19.95 12.22
CA THR A 246 -2.31 -18.70 11.49
C THR A 246 -1.32 -18.52 10.36
N TRP A 247 -1.67 -19.08 9.20
CA TRP A 247 -0.96 -18.83 7.95
C TRP A 247 -1.07 -17.35 7.55
N THR A 248 0.05 -16.66 7.41
CA THR A 248 0.08 -15.19 7.38
C THR A 248 -0.47 -14.61 6.10
N ARG A 249 -0.26 -15.27 4.95
CA ARG A 249 -0.88 -14.83 3.69
C ARG A 249 -2.39 -15.01 3.69
N GLY A 250 -2.92 -16.10 4.26
CA GLY A 250 -4.36 -16.25 4.48
C GLY A 250 -4.92 -15.13 5.36
N GLN A 251 -4.22 -14.79 6.45
CA GLN A 251 -4.59 -13.65 7.29
C GLN A 251 -4.57 -12.33 6.49
N ALA A 252 -3.56 -12.11 5.65
CA ALA A 252 -3.44 -10.92 4.79
C ALA A 252 -4.57 -10.84 3.74
N TRP A 253 -4.95 -11.95 3.12
CA TRP A 253 -6.12 -12.04 2.23
C TRP A 253 -7.41 -11.65 2.92
N GLY A 254 -7.61 -12.08 4.17
CA GLY A 254 -8.77 -11.67 4.94
C GLY A 254 -8.76 -10.17 5.26
N ILE A 255 -7.62 -9.59 5.65
CA ILE A 255 -7.51 -8.14 5.90
C ILE A 255 -7.89 -7.35 4.64
N TYR A 256 -7.26 -7.65 3.50
CA TYR A 256 -7.56 -6.98 2.24
C TYR A 256 -9.02 -7.22 1.83
N GLY A 257 -9.44 -8.49 1.78
CA GLY A 257 -10.74 -8.89 1.27
C GLY A 257 -11.91 -8.29 2.04
N PHE A 258 -11.86 -8.30 3.37
CA PHE A 258 -12.90 -7.68 4.19
C PHE A 258 -12.86 -6.15 4.14
N ALA A 259 -11.67 -5.52 4.11
CA ALA A 259 -11.57 -4.08 3.91
C ALA A 259 -12.16 -3.65 2.55
N LYS A 260 -11.91 -4.45 1.51
CA LYS A 260 -12.47 -4.26 0.17
C LYS A 260 -13.98 -4.47 0.14
N MET A 261 -14.51 -5.48 0.83
CA MET A 261 -15.96 -5.68 0.96
C MET A 261 -16.64 -4.51 1.70
N PHE A 262 -16.00 -3.91 2.71
CA PHE A 262 -16.50 -2.67 3.30
C PHE A 262 -16.55 -1.55 2.27
N ASN A 263 -15.49 -1.35 1.48
CA ASN A 263 -15.48 -0.31 0.44
C ASN A 263 -16.60 -0.51 -0.60
N LEU A 264 -16.90 -1.76 -0.96
CA LEU A 264 -17.93 -2.10 -1.96
C LEU A 264 -19.38 -2.04 -1.43
N THR A 265 -19.58 -2.20 -0.12
CA THR A 265 -20.92 -2.39 0.47
C THR A 265 -21.27 -1.44 1.60
N THR A 266 -20.28 -0.78 2.19
CA THR A 266 -20.36 0.03 3.41
C THR A 266 -20.91 -0.71 4.65
N GLN A 267 -20.98 -2.04 4.64
CA GLN A 267 -21.52 -2.81 5.77
C GLN A 267 -20.52 -2.90 6.94
N PRO A 268 -20.85 -2.41 8.16
CA PRO A 268 -19.90 -2.29 9.27
C PRO A 268 -19.19 -3.59 9.69
N GLN A 269 -19.88 -4.73 9.58
CA GLN A 269 -19.33 -6.04 9.95
C GLN A 269 -18.04 -6.41 9.18
N TYR A 270 -17.87 -5.91 7.95
CA TYR A 270 -16.67 -6.14 7.16
C TYR A 270 -15.50 -5.31 7.66
N LEU A 271 -15.75 -4.04 8.03
CA LEU A 271 -14.75 -3.18 8.66
C LEU A 271 -14.31 -3.77 10.00
N ASP A 272 -15.25 -4.20 10.84
CA ASP A 272 -14.94 -4.81 12.13
C ASP A 272 -14.17 -6.12 12.00
N THR A 273 -14.47 -6.93 10.98
CA THR A 273 -13.71 -8.15 10.71
C THR A 273 -12.30 -7.83 10.26
N ALA A 274 -12.13 -6.91 9.32
CA ALA A 274 -10.80 -6.49 8.86
C ALA A 274 -9.96 -5.87 9.99
N ARG A 275 -10.55 -5.07 10.88
CA ARG A 275 -9.90 -4.54 12.11
C ARG A 275 -9.37 -5.66 13.01
N ARG A 276 -10.21 -6.66 13.32
CA ARG A 276 -9.82 -7.81 14.16
C ARG A 276 -8.68 -8.59 13.52
N MET A 277 -8.77 -8.84 12.22
CA MET A 277 -7.72 -9.56 11.50
C MET A 277 -6.41 -8.78 11.44
N ALA A 278 -6.47 -7.46 11.19
CA ALA A 278 -5.32 -6.58 11.18
C ALA A 278 -4.64 -6.51 12.55
N LYS A 279 -5.43 -6.47 13.64
CA LYS A 279 -4.90 -6.51 15.01
C LYS A 279 -4.06 -7.76 15.25
N VAL A 280 -4.57 -8.95 14.89
CA VAL A 280 -3.82 -10.21 15.05
C VAL A 280 -2.55 -10.21 14.21
N PHE A 281 -2.63 -9.75 12.96
CA PHE A 281 -1.47 -9.68 12.08
C PHE A 281 -0.37 -8.78 12.66
N LEU A 282 -0.72 -7.53 13.01
CA LEU A 282 0.24 -6.53 13.48
C LEU A 282 0.85 -6.86 14.84
N THR A 283 0.06 -7.41 15.78
CA THR A 283 0.54 -7.75 17.13
C THR A 283 1.46 -8.95 17.16
N ARG A 284 1.43 -9.79 16.12
CA ARG A 284 2.27 -10.99 16.01
C ARG A 284 3.48 -10.80 15.08
N LEU A 285 3.69 -9.61 14.52
CA LEU A 285 4.86 -9.31 13.71
C LEU A 285 6.16 -9.51 14.52
N PRO A 286 7.20 -10.16 13.96
CA PRO A 286 8.51 -10.20 14.58
C PRO A 286 9.16 -8.81 14.65
N SER A 287 10.26 -8.69 15.39
CA SER A 287 10.98 -7.42 15.60
C SER A 287 11.52 -6.79 14.31
N ASN A 288 11.80 -7.59 13.28
CA ASN A 288 12.21 -7.09 11.96
C ASN A 288 11.04 -6.55 11.13
N GLY A 289 9.80 -6.64 11.63
CA GLY A 289 8.60 -6.12 10.96
C GLY A 289 8.10 -6.94 9.78
N VAL A 290 8.70 -8.10 9.47
CA VAL A 290 8.31 -8.94 8.33
C VAL A 290 7.62 -10.20 8.83
N PRO A 291 6.39 -10.50 8.37
CA PRO A 291 5.66 -11.67 8.82
C PRO A 291 6.39 -12.96 8.39
N PRO A 292 6.41 -13.99 9.25
CA PRO A 292 6.75 -15.34 8.81
C PRO A 292 5.71 -15.87 7.84
N TYR A 293 5.92 -17.03 7.21
CA TYR A 293 4.86 -17.70 6.43
C TYR A 293 3.67 -18.13 7.31
N ASP A 294 3.93 -18.45 8.57
CA ASP A 294 2.93 -18.86 9.55
C ASP A 294 3.40 -18.43 10.94
N TYR A 295 2.52 -17.83 11.73
CA TYR A 295 2.87 -17.31 13.05
C TYR A 295 3.11 -18.40 14.10
N ASP A 296 2.57 -19.61 13.90
CA ASP A 296 2.60 -20.72 14.86
C ASP A 296 3.63 -21.81 14.48
N ALA A 297 4.25 -21.73 13.29
CA ALA A 297 5.31 -22.65 12.87
C ALA A 297 6.53 -22.63 13.81
N PRO A 298 7.30 -23.70 14.02
CA PRO A 298 8.48 -23.68 14.89
C PRO A 298 9.58 -22.75 14.34
N ALA A 299 10.29 -22.04 15.24
CA ALA A 299 11.33 -21.08 14.84
C ALA A 299 12.43 -21.69 13.94
N SER A 300 12.69 -22.99 14.04
CA SER A 300 13.64 -23.72 13.20
C SER A 300 13.24 -23.81 11.72
N ASN A 301 11.96 -23.67 11.38
CA ASN A 301 11.46 -23.70 10.01
C ASN A 301 10.31 -22.69 9.84
N ARG A 302 10.63 -21.42 10.07
CA ARG A 302 9.69 -20.29 9.98
C ARG A 302 10.24 -19.23 9.01
N PRO A 303 10.34 -19.53 7.70
CA PRO A 303 10.77 -18.55 6.70
C PRO A 303 9.83 -17.33 6.70
N ALA A 304 10.34 -16.19 6.23
CA ALA A 304 9.53 -15.01 5.97
C ALA A 304 8.50 -15.28 4.85
N ASP A 305 7.45 -14.47 4.82
CA ASP A 305 6.62 -14.34 3.63
C ASP A 305 6.38 -12.87 3.31
N THR A 306 7.23 -12.37 2.42
CA THR A 306 7.21 -10.97 1.99
C THR A 306 5.97 -10.61 1.17
N SER A 307 5.27 -11.60 0.62
CA SER A 307 3.98 -11.37 -0.06
C SER A 307 2.85 -11.07 0.93
N ALA A 308 2.78 -11.78 2.06
CA ALA A 308 1.81 -11.48 3.11
C ALA A 308 1.95 -10.03 3.61
N ALA A 309 3.18 -9.51 3.70
CA ALA A 309 3.43 -8.13 4.08
C ALA A 309 2.86 -7.11 3.08
N THR A 310 3.06 -7.31 1.77
CA THR A 310 2.58 -6.36 0.75
C THR A 310 1.07 -6.38 0.62
N ILE A 311 0.46 -7.57 0.69
CA ILE A 311 -1.00 -7.75 0.70
C ILE A 311 -1.61 -7.06 1.93
N ALA A 312 -1.06 -7.32 3.12
CA ALA A 312 -1.55 -6.72 4.35
C ALA A 312 -1.34 -5.20 4.36
N ALA A 313 -0.22 -4.69 3.83
CA ALA A 313 0.03 -3.26 3.72
C ALA A 313 -1.05 -2.55 2.89
N GLU A 314 -1.39 -3.10 1.72
CA GLU A 314 -2.49 -2.57 0.91
C GLU A 314 -3.84 -2.69 1.64
N GLY A 315 -4.11 -3.82 2.29
CA GLY A 315 -5.30 -4.00 3.13
C GLY A 315 -5.40 -2.95 4.24
N LEU A 316 -4.29 -2.58 4.87
CA LEU A 316 -4.21 -1.52 5.90
C LEU A 316 -4.45 -0.13 5.31
N PHE A 317 -4.04 0.14 4.06
CA PHE A 317 -4.37 1.41 3.39
C PHE A 317 -5.86 1.51 3.05
N ILE A 318 -6.47 0.42 2.58
CA ILE A 318 -7.93 0.36 2.39
C ILE A 318 -8.65 0.56 3.73
N LEU A 319 -8.14 -0.08 4.80
CA LEU A 319 -8.68 0.07 6.15
C LEU A 319 -8.56 1.52 6.65
N SER A 320 -7.42 2.17 6.42
CA SER A 320 -7.22 3.59 6.74
C SER A 320 -8.27 4.48 6.06
N ALA A 321 -8.55 4.26 4.78
CA ALA A 321 -9.59 5.01 4.06
C ALA A 321 -10.99 4.71 4.63
N ALA A 322 -11.28 3.46 4.96
CA ALA A 322 -12.54 3.04 5.58
C ALA A 322 -12.77 3.67 6.96
N GLU A 323 -11.72 3.77 7.78
CA GLU A 323 -11.76 4.47 9.06
C GLU A 323 -12.05 5.96 8.89
N ALA A 324 -11.38 6.60 7.92
CA ALA A 324 -11.59 8.01 7.62
C ALA A 324 -13.03 8.26 7.16
N TYR A 325 -13.57 7.42 6.28
CA TYR A 325 -14.97 7.44 5.88
C TYR A 325 -15.93 7.30 7.08
N SER A 326 -15.57 6.44 8.04
CA SER A 326 -16.32 6.22 9.28
C SER A 326 -16.06 7.30 10.35
N LYS A 327 -15.38 8.41 10.00
CA LYS A 327 -15.01 9.53 10.88
C LYS A 327 -14.13 9.13 12.07
N ASN A 328 -13.37 8.04 11.96
CA ASN A 328 -12.40 7.60 12.96
C ASN A 328 -10.97 8.00 12.54
N ALA A 329 -10.61 9.26 12.78
CA ALA A 329 -9.30 9.79 12.41
C ALA A 329 -8.13 9.05 13.09
N THR A 330 -8.30 8.62 14.35
CA THR A 330 -7.28 7.86 15.09
C THR A 330 -7.02 6.50 14.45
N GLY A 331 -8.08 5.76 14.10
CA GLY A 331 -7.97 4.49 13.38
C GLY A 331 -7.34 4.67 12.00
N ALA A 332 -7.76 5.69 11.26
CA ALA A 332 -7.21 6.00 9.94
C ALA A 332 -5.69 6.24 10.02
N ASN A 333 -5.25 7.12 10.92
CA ASN A 333 -3.83 7.41 11.11
C ASN A 333 -3.04 6.19 11.60
N TYR A 334 -3.62 5.36 12.47
CA TYR A 334 -3.00 4.13 12.93
C TYR A 334 -2.74 3.18 11.75
N TYR A 335 -3.77 2.80 10.99
CA TYR A 335 -3.60 1.84 9.90
C TYR A 335 -2.72 2.37 8.76
N LYS A 336 -2.81 3.66 8.45
CA LYS A 336 -1.89 4.34 7.53
C LYS A 336 -0.43 4.17 7.97
N LYS A 337 -0.11 4.49 9.23
CA LYS A 337 1.24 4.34 9.79
C LYS A 337 1.71 2.89 9.76
N GLN A 338 0.84 1.94 10.10
CA GLN A 338 1.18 0.52 10.11
C GLN A 338 1.41 -0.03 8.70
N GLY A 339 0.58 0.34 7.72
CA GLY A 339 0.77 -0.04 6.32
C GLY A 339 2.08 0.48 5.75
N VAL A 340 2.39 1.76 6.00
CA VAL A 340 3.67 2.38 5.63
C VAL A 340 4.84 1.62 6.27
N LYS A 341 4.81 1.42 7.60
CA LYS A 341 5.86 0.72 8.34
C LYS A 341 6.09 -0.69 7.81
N LEU A 342 5.02 -1.47 7.66
CA LEU A 342 5.08 -2.84 7.15
C LEU A 342 5.71 -2.90 5.77
N LEU A 343 5.35 -1.97 4.87
CA LEU A 343 5.91 -1.95 3.52
C LEU A 343 7.41 -1.62 3.52
N ALA A 344 7.88 -0.62 4.28
CA ALA A 344 9.33 -0.37 4.32
C ALA A 344 10.13 -1.46 5.01
N ASP A 345 9.65 -2.01 6.12
CA ASP A 345 10.35 -3.11 6.79
C ASP A 345 10.53 -4.28 5.80
N ASN A 346 9.48 -4.57 5.02
CA ASN A 346 9.51 -5.59 3.98
C ASN A 346 10.49 -5.26 2.84
N PHE A 347 10.49 -4.03 2.32
CA PHE A 347 11.43 -3.62 1.27
C PHE A 347 12.88 -3.56 1.77
N LYS A 348 13.12 -3.07 2.98
CA LYS A 348 14.43 -3.09 3.64
C LYS A 348 14.95 -4.51 3.79
N PHE A 349 14.06 -5.46 4.11
CA PHE A 349 14.42 -6.87 4.28
C PHE A 349 14.67 -7.57 2.94
N ALA A 350 13.84 -7.34 1.92
CA ALA A 350 13.74 -8.24 0.78
C ALA A 350 13.87 -7.60 -0.61
N PHE A 351 14.02 -6.29 -0.75
CA PHE A 351 14.25 -5.67 -2.05
C PHE A 351 15.57 -6.16 -2.67
N LYS A 352 15.52 -6.65 -3.91
CA LYS A 352 16.70 -7.22 -4.61
C LYS A 352 16.84 -6.64 -6.01
N PRO A 353 17.58 -5.54 -6.23
CA PRO A 353 17.72 -4.92 -7.56
C PRO A 353 18.15 -5.88 -8.69
N THR A 354 18.93 -6.91 -8.37
CA THR A 354 19.47 -7.88 -9.35
C THR A 354 18.50 -8.99 -9.74
N TRP A 355 17.39 -9.17 -9.02
CA TRP A 355 16.39 -10.21 -9.31
C TRP A 355 15.36 -9.71 -10.33
N ASP A 356 14.72 -10.64 -11.04
CA ASP A 356 13.59 -10.29 -11.91
C ASP A 356 12.38 -9.82 -11.08
N SER A 357 12.17 -10.40 -9.89
CA SER A 357 11.16 -9.95 -8.94
C SER A 357 11.59 -8.70 -8.17
N ILE A 358 10.63 -7.91 -7.69
CA ILE A 358 10.88 -6.75 -6.81
C ILE A 358 11.42 -7.24 -5.48
N LEU A 359 10.71 -8.20 -4.88
CA LEU A 359 11.00 -8.74 -3.56
C LEU A 359 11.47 -10.19 -3.64
N SER A 360 12.37 -10.54 -2.73
CA SER A 360 12.80 -11.91 -2.44
C SER A 360 12.10 -12.45 -1.19
N ASN A 361 12.49 -13.63 -0.70
CA ASN A 361 12.06 -14.18 0.59
C ASN A 361 10.54 -14.35 0.78
N GLY A 362 9.78 -14.48 -0.30
CA GLY A 362 8.40 -14.93 -0.29
C GLY A 362 8.28 -16.44 -0.09
N THR A 363 7.15 -16.88 0.45
CA THR A 363 6.88 -18.30 0.70
C THR A 363 5.57 -18.75 0.06
N SER A 364 5.63 -19.43 -1.08
CA SER A 364 4.44 -19.88 -1.82
C SER A 364 3.74 -21.08 -1.16
N ASN A 365 4.48 -22.12 -0.77
CA ASN A 365 3.90 -23.31 -0.18
C ASN A 365 4.98 -24.12 0.57
N VAL A 366 4.98 -24.05 1.91
CA VAL A 366 5.99 -24.75 2.73
C VAL A 366 5.89 -26.28 2.60
N PRO A 367 4.70 -26.92 2.64
CA PRO A 367 4.56 -28.35 2.36
C PRO A 367 5.20 -28.82 1.04
N GLN A 368 5.24 -27.95 0.02
CA GLN A 368 5.88 -28.23 -1.28
C GLN A 368 7.32 -27.70 -1.39
N ASN A 369 7.92 -27.27 -0.27
CA ASN A 369 9.25 -26.67 -0.20
C ASN A 369 9.45 -25.44 -1.12
N ASN A 370 8.38 -24.71 -1.44
CA ASN A 370 8.43 -23.50 -2.25
C ASN A 370 8.49 -22.26 -1.33
N LYS A 371 9.71 -21.90 -0.93
CA LYS A 371 10.03 -20.82 0.01
C LYS A 371 11.31 -20.10 -0.39
N ASN A 372 11.55 -18.92 0.17
CA ASN A 372 12.71 -18.08 -0.11
C ASN A 372 12.84 -17.65 -1.58
N THR A 373 11.71 -17.31 -2.21
CA THR A 373 11.62 -16.97 -3.65
C THR A 373 10.96 -15.60 -3.86
N GLY A 374 11.06 -15.03 -5.04
CA GLY A 374 10.19 -13.93 -5.48
C GLY A 374 8.83 -14.46 -5.92
N LEU A 375 7.77 -13.68 -5.71
CA LEU A 375 6.39 -14.08 -5.99
C LEU A 375 5.71 -12.99 -6.82
N VAL A 376 5.16 -13.34 -7.98
CA VAL A 376 4.56 -12.36 -8.90
C VAL A 376 3.41 -11.57 -8.26
N TYR A 377 2.62 -12.22 -7.39
CA TYR A 377 1.57 -11.56 -6.63
C TYR A 377 2.12 -10.68 -5.51
N GLY A 378 3.24 -11.08 -4.88
CA GLY A 378 3.93 -10.24 -3.91
C GLY A 378 4.38 -8.91 -4.52
N ASP A 379 4.92 -8.96 -5.75
CA ASP A 379 5.30 -7.78 -6.52
C ASP A 379 4.08 -6.94 -6.95
N TYR A 380 3.00 -7.57 -7.43
CA TYR A 380 1.75 -6.87 -7.76
C TYR A 380 1.24 -6.04 -6.57
N TYR A 381 1.13 -6.66 -5.39
CA TYR A 381 0.66 -5.94 -4.20
C TYR A 381 1.69 -4.94 -3.66
N ALA A 382 2.99 -5.13 -3.93
CA ALA A 382 4.00 -4.11 -3.63
C ALA A 382 3.79 -2.84 -4.47
N LEU A 383 3.54 -3.01 -5.78
CA LEU A 383 3.21 -1.91 -6.69
C LEU A 383 1.91 -1.23 -6.27
N GLN A 384 0.88 -2.00 -5.99
CA GLN A 384 -0.43 -1.49 -5.58
C GLN A 384 -0.33 -0.68 -4.28
N ALA A 385 0.29 -1.25 -3.24
CA ALA A 385 0.51 -0.58 -1.97
C ALA A 385 1.34 0.71 -2.12
N GLY A 386 2.37 0.67 -2.97
CA GLY A 386 3.14 1.87 -3.28
C GLY A 386 2.31 2.93 -4.02
N ASN A 387 1.41 2.56 -4.93
CA ASN A 387 0.50 3.52 -5.59
C ASN A 387 -0.50 4.11 -4.58
N SER A 388 -1.00 3.30 -3.64
CA SER A 388 -1.84 3.76 -2.53
C SER A 388 -1.11 4.75 -1.63
N MET A 389 0.20 4.55 -1.36
CA MET A 389 1.01 5.55 -0.65
C MET A 389 1.08 6.88 -1.40
N LEU A 390 1.25 6.85 -2.72
CA LEU A 390 1.23 8.08 -3.53
C LEU A 390 -0.11 8.78 -3.37
N LYS A 391 -1.23 8.11 -3.66
CA LYS A 391 -2.60 8.69 -3.57
C LYS A 391 -2.98 9.23 -2.18
N LEU A 392 -2.31 8.78 -1.13
CA LEU A 392 -2.52 9.24 0.25
C LEU A 392 -1.61 10.43 0.62
N GLY A 393 -0.83 10.99 -0.32
CA GLY A 393 0.11 12.08 -0.08
C GLY A 393 1.32 11.70 0.76
N LEU A 394 1.61 10.40 0.86
CA LEU A 394 2.68 9.88 1.71
C LEU A 394 4.05 9.88 1.00
N ALA A 395 4.11 10.38 -0.23
CA ALA A 395 5.33 10.67 -0.98
C ALA A 395 5.44 12.17 -1.28
N SER A 396 5.72 12.97 -0.25
CA SER A 396 5.99 14.41 -0.35
C SER A 396 7.47 14.75 -0.62
N LEU A 397 8.24 13.75 -1.04
CA LEU A 397 9.65 13.88 -1.38
C LEU A 397 9.80 14.58 -2.73
N PHE A 398 10.59 15.66 -2.76
CA PHE A 398 10.93 16.34 -4.01
C PHE A 398 12.42 16.25 -4.36
N ILE A 399 13.30 15.85 -3.44
CA ILE A 399 14.73 15.64 -3.73
C ILE A 399 15.38 14.72 -2.70
N GLN A 400 16.43 14.00 -3.09
CA GLN A 400 17.30 13.27 -2.18
C GLN A 400 18.77 13.39 -2.55
N SER A 401 19.63 13.28 -1.55
CA SER A 401 21.09 13.16 -1.62
C SER A 401 21.50 11.79 -1.06
N LYS A 402 22.78 11.59 -0.73
CA LYS A 402 23.28 10.29 -0.27
C LYS A 402 22.78 9.95 1.13
N LEU A 403 22.67 10.94 2.01
CA LEU A 403 22.36 10.77 3.43
C LEU A 403 21.16 11.60 3.89
N SER A 404 20.49 12.33 2.98
CA SER A 404 19.44 13.30 3.31
C SER A 404 18.39 13.40 2.21
N PHE A 405 17.25 14.01 2.55
CA PHE A 405 16.12 14.15 1.64
C PHE A 405 15.30 15.42 1.92
N GLY A 406 14.60 15.92 0.91
CA GLY A 406 13.80 17.15 0.96
C GLY A 406 12.31 16.88 0.79
N VAL A 407 11.49 17.43 1.69
CA VAL A 407 10.02 17.26 1.69
C VAL A 407 9.29 18.59 1.80
N VAL A 408 8.09 18.67 1.23
CA VAL A 408 7.25 19.87 1.33
C VAL A 408 6.57 19.99 2.70
N ASN A 409 6.49 21.19 3.29
CA ASN A 409 5.95 21.36 4.65
C ASN A 409 4.41 21.40 4.65
N LEU A 410 3.75 20.45 5.28
CA LEU A 410 2.29 20.41 5.45
C LEU A 410 1.60 21.76 5.77
N LYS A 411 2.15 22.52 6.72
CA LYS A 411 1.63 23.82 7.17
C LYS A 411 2.68 24.90 6.90
N PRO A 412 2.83 25.33 5.64
CA PRO A 412 3.84 26.32 5.32
C PRO A 412 3.58 27.62 6.09
N ILE A 413 4.66 28.30 6.51
CA ILE A 413 4.58 29.62 7.14
C ILE A 413 4.48 30.68 6.05
N VAL A 414 5.21 30.45 4.97
CA VAL A 414 5.18 31.20 3.71
C VAL A 414 5.13 30.20 2.55
N PRO A 415 4.55 30.56 1.38
CA PRO A 415 4.57 29.69 0.19
C PRO A 415 5.99 29.21 -0.13
N GLY A 416 6.18 27.91 -0.30
CA GLY A 416 7.50 27.32 -0.54
C GLY A 416 8.32 26.96 0.69
N HIS A 417 7.75 27.04 1.90
CA HIS A 417 8.35 26.45 3.09
C HIS A 417 8.52 24.93 2.91
N VAL A 418 9.77 24.48 2.91
CA VAL A 418 10.16 23.06 2.77
C VAL A 418 11.13 22.65 3.89
N LEU A 419 11.34 21.34 4.03
CA LEU A 419 12.25 20.75 5.01
C LEU A 419 13.33 19.93 4.33
N VAL A 420 14.55 19.96 4.87
CA VAL A 420 15.63 19.00 4.56
C VAL A 420 15.92 18.16 5.80
N VAL A 421 15.99 16.85 5.63
CA VAL A 421 15.99 15.86 6.72
C VAL A 421 17.06 14.79 6.44
N PRO A 422 17.91 14.42 7.41
CA PRO A 422 18.82 13.28 7.25
C PRO A 422 18.05 11.96 7.24
N HIS A 423 18.56 10.95 6.53
CA HIS A 423 17.97 9.61 6.53
C HIS A 423 18.06 8.96 7.92
N ARG A 424 19.19 9.09 8.61
CA ARG A 424 19.35 8.50 9.93
C ARG A 424 18.57 9.33 10.97
N VAL A 425 17.64 8.67 11.66
CA VAL A 425 16.85 9.32 12.72
C VAL A 425 17.74 9.60 13.92
N VAL A 426 18.06 10.88 14.12
CA VAL A 426 18.78 11.38 15.28
C VAL A 426 18.09 12.60 15.88
N PRO A 427 17.95 12.67 17.22
CA PRO A 427 17.18 13.73 17.87
C PRO A 427 17.91 15.07 17.91
N ARG A 428 19.25 15.08 18.00
CA ARG A 428 20.05 16.31 18.09
C ARG A 428 21.00 16.47 16.91
N LEU A 429 21.34 17.70 16.57
CA LEU A 429 22.39 18.00 15.57
C LEU A 429 23.73 17.37 15.95
N SER A 430 24.05 17.32 17.25
CA SER A 430 25.27 16.68 17.79
C SER A 430 25.37 15.18 17.52
N ASP A 431 24.24 14.54 17.20
CA ASP A 431 24.17 13.10 17.01
C ASP A 431 24.45 12.69 15.55
N LEU A 432 24.53 13.66 14.62
CA LEU A 432 24.90 13.43 13.23
C LEU A 432 26.39 13.15 13.08
N THR A 433 26.77 12.32 12.11
CA THR A 433 28.18 12.18 11.74
C THR A 433 28.66 13.38 10.90
N PRO A 434 29.97 13.63 10.80
CA PRO A 434 30.50 14.68 9.93
C PRO A 434 30.03 14.57 8.47
N GLU A 435 29.87 13.35 7.96
CA GLU A 435 29.37 13.09 6.61
C GLU A 435 27.89 13.47 6.47
N GLU A 436 27.07 13.17 7.49
CA GLU A 436 25.65 13.52 7.48
C GLU A 436 25.42 15.01 7.64
N ILE A 437 26.17 15.69 8.52
CA ILE A 437 26.13 17.15 8.63
C ILE A 437 26.45 17.78 7.27
N THR A 438 27.51 17.28 6.63
CA THR A 438 27.93 17.76 5.31
C THR A 438 26.83 17.57 4.27
N ASP A 439 26.28 16.36 4.16
CA ASP A 439 25.26 16.02 3.17
C ASP A 439 23.95 16.80 3.39
N VAL A 440 23.50 16.95 4.65
CA VAL A 440 22.32 17.77 5.01
C VAL A 440 22.52 19.21 4.55
N PHE A 441 23.63 19.85 4.90
CA PHE A 441 23.82 21.28 4.59
C PHE A 441 24.16 21.53 3.12
N CYS A 442 24.80 20.59 2.42
CA CYS A 442 24.90 20.62 0.96
C CYS A 442 23.52 20.55 0.30
N LEU A 443 22.62 19.68 0.80
CA LEU A 443 21.27 19.59 0.30
C LEU A 443 20.46 20.85 0.64
N VAL A 444 20.60 21.42 1.84
CA VAL A 444 19.99 22.69 2.24
C VAL A 444 20.39 23.82 1.28
N GLN A 445 21.68 23.95 0.95
CA GLN A 445 22.14 24.96 0.00
C GLN A 445 21.49 24.78 -1.38
N ARG A 446 21.47 23.54 -1.88
CA ARG A 446 20.90 23.23 -3.19
C ARG A 446 19.39 23.50 -3.23
N VAL A 447 18.67 23.07 -2.19
CA VAL A 447 17.22 23.31 -2.05
C VAL A 447 16.93 24.79 -1.90
N GLY A 448 17.68 25.50 -1.07
CA GLY A 448 17.54 26.94 -0.86
C GLY A 448 17.63 27.72 -2.17
N ASN A 449 18.65 27.44 -2.99
CA ASN A 449 18.82 28.11 -4.29
C ASN A 449 17.61 27.92 -5.22
N VAL A 450 17.08 26.70 -5.29
CA VAL A 450 15.93 26.38 -6.15
C VAL A 450 14.66 27.02 -5.61
N VAL A 451 14.38 26.87 -4.32
CA VAL A 451 13.18 27.40 -3.69
C VAL A 451 13.17 28.93 -3.72
N GLN A 452 14.29 29.58 -3.43
CA GLN A 452 14.40 31.04 -3.51
C GLN A 452 14.06 31.56 -4.91
N LYS A 453 14.63 30.92 -5.95
CA LYS A 453 14.39 31.30 -7.34
C LYS A 453 12.94 31.05 -7.76
N GLU A 454 12.43 29.86 -7.49
CA GLU A 454 11.08 29.43 -7.91
C GLU A 454 9.99 30.32 -7.31
N TYR A 455 10.14 30.66 -6.04
CA TYR A 455 9.17 31.50 -5.33
C TYR A 455 9.47 33.00 -5.44
N LYS A 456 10.45 33.40 -6.28
CA LYS A 456 10.85 34.80 -6.51
C LYS A 456 11.07 35.53 -5.19
N ALA A 457 11.88 34.94 -4.32
CA ALA A 457 12.16 35.45 -2.99
C ALA A 457 13.49 36.21 -2.95
N GLU A 458 13.52 37.28 -2.16
CA GLU A 458 14.70 38.13 -1.95
C GLU A 458 15.68 37.54 -0.93
N GLY A 459 15.25 36.56 -0.14
CA GLY A 459 16.11 35.85 0.79
C GLY A 459 15.54 34.51 1.26
N LEU A 460 16.22 33.90 2.24
CA LEU A 460 15.80 32.65 2.88
C LEU A 460 15.90 32.80 4.40
N THR A 461 14.93 32.23 5.12
CA THR A 461 15.15 31.84 6.52
C THR A 461 15.52 30.36 6.52
N ILE A 462 16.71 30.06 7.03
CA ILE A 462 17.18 28.69 7.26
C ILE A 462 17.21 28.49 8.77
N ALA A 463 16.40 27.57 9.28
CA ALA A 463 16.25 27.36 10.71
C ALA A 463 16.35 25.87 11.06
N CYS A 464 17.07 25.55 12.13
CA CYS A 464 17.10 24.22 12.72
C CYS A 464 16.90 24.38 14.23
N GLN A 465 15.84 23.79 14.76
CA GLN A 465 15.55 23.81 16.18
C GLN A 465 16.15 22.56 16.80
N ASP A 466 17.22 22.73 17.58
CA ASP A 466 17.98 21.63 18.17
C ASP A 466 17.61 21.42 19.64
N GLY A 467 16.68 20.49 19.87
CA GLY A 467 16.19 20.13 21.20
C GLY A 467 14.89 20.85 21.60
N PRO A 468 14.15 20.30 22.58
CA PRO A 468 12.82 20.79 22.95
C PRO A 468 12.78 22.26 23.41
N ALA A 469 13.84 22.73 24.07
CA ALA A 469 13.93 24.11 24.55
C ALA A 469 14.09 25.14 23.41
N ALA A 470 14.54 24.70 22.23
CA ALA A 470 14.66 25.52 21.04
C ALA A 470 13.39 25.48 20.17
N GLY A 471 12.31 24.85 20.64
CA GLY A 471 11.06 24.70 19.90
C GLY A 471 10.93 23.40 19.10
N GLN A 472 11.92 22.51 19.14
CA GLN A 472 11.88 21.24 18.40
C GLN A 472 10.75 20.35 18.91
N THR A 473 9.79 20.02 18.06
CA THR A 473 8.64 19.17 18.45
C THR A 473 8.66 17.76 17.89
N VAL A 474 9.34 17.55 16.77
CA VAL A 474 9.69 16.22 16.27
C VAL A 474 11.12 15.91 16.73
N PRO A 475 11.36 14.85 17.53
CA PRO A 475 12.69 14.50 18.04
C PRO A 475 13.56 13.86 16.94
N HIS A 476 13.76 14.61 15.87
CA HIS A 476 14.58 14.29 14.73
C HIS A 476 15.10 15.59 14.10
N VAL A 477 16.39 15.67 13.79
CA VAL A 477 16.96 16.81 13.05
C VAL A 477 16.21 17.04 11.74
N HIS A 478 15.78 18.27 11.52
CA HIS A 478 15.31 18.76 10.23
C HIS A 478 15.63 20.24 10.12
N VAL A 479 15.92 20.68 8.90
CA VAL A 479 16.25 22.07 8.58
C VAL A 479 15.11 22.67 7.79
N HIS A 480 14.49 23.71 8.31
CA HIS A 480 13.48 24.50 7.64
C HIS A 480 14.13 25.44 6.65
N ILE A 481 13.55 25.53 5.46
CA ILE A 481 13.93 26.49 4.43
C ILE A 481 12.67 27.24 4.04
N LEU A 482 12.64 28.54 4.35
CA LEU A 482 11.52 29.42 4.05
C LEU A 482 11.99 30.50 3.07
N PRO A 483 11.46 30.55 1.84
CA PRO A 483 11.72 31.67 0.94
C PRO A 483 11.06 32.95 1.48
N ARG A 484 11.84 34.03 1.55
CA ARG A 484 11.43 35.28 2.19
C ARG A 484 11.29 36.43 1.21
N ARG A 485 10.21 37.19 1.37
CA ARG A 485 9.99 38.49 0.76
C ARG A 485 9.92 39.59 1.82
N PHE A 486 10.22 40.82 1.43
CA PHE A 486 10.12 41.98 2.31
C PHE A 486 8.68 42.20 2.84
N THR A 487 7.69 41.62 2.18
CA THR A 487 6.27 41.76 2.52
C THR A 487 5.71 40.66 3.42
N ASP A 488 6.48 39.62 3.76
CA ASP A 488 5.93 38.38 4.37
C ASP A 488 5.29 38.56 5.75
N PHE A 489 5.51 39.71 6.41
CA PHE A 489 4.97 40.04 7.72
C PHE A 489 4.76 41.57 7.84
N ASP A 490 4.22 42.19 6.79
CA ASP A 490 4.02 43.65 6.72
C ASP A 490 5.32 44.45 6.99
N GLY A 491 6.46 43.90 6.56
CA GLY A 491 7.79 44.47 6.80
C GLY A 491 8.44 44.11 8.14
N ASN A 492 7.70 43.48 9.07
CA ASN A 492 8.23 43.04 10.37
C ASN A 492 8.81 41.62 10.30
N ASN A 493 9.98 41.49 9.67
CA ASN A 493 10.57 40.20 9.34
C ASN A 493 10.88 39.28 10.54
N ASP A 494 11.00 39.85 11.74
CA ASP A 494 11.27 39.11 12.98
C ASP A 494 10.05 38.30 13.47
N GLN A 495 8.85 38.56 12.95
CA GLN A 495 7.66 37.74 13.24
C GLN A 495 7.81 36.29 12.76
N VAL A 496 8.79 35.99 11.92
CA VAL A 496 9.10 34.61 11.51
C VAL A 496 9.47 33.71 12.68
N TYR A 497 10.21 34.22 13.68
CA TYR A 497 10.70 33.43 14.80
C TYR A 497 9.55 32.96 15.72
N PRO A 498 8.69 33.85 16.25
CA PRO A 498 7.54 33.41 17.05
C PRO A 498 6.55 32.59 16.23
N THR A 499 6.41 32.84 14.92
CA THR A 499 5.55 32.02 14.05
C THR A 499 6.09 30.61 13.84
N LEU A 500 7.42 30.46 13.71
CA LEU A 500 8.09 29.17 13.60
C LEU A 500 7.97 28.37 14.91
N GLU A 501 8.20 29.01 16.05
CA GLU A 501 8.01 28.41 17.37
C GLU A 501 6.54 27.96 17.57
N ALA A 502 5.57 28.81 17.24
CA ALA A 502 4.15 28.49 17.36
C ALA A 502 3.73 27.34 16.42
N ALA A 503 4.25 27.31 15.19
CA ALA A 503 3.94 26.28 14.20
C ALA A 503 4.28 24.86 14.67
N GLU A 504 5.34 24.74 15.47
CA GLU A 504 5.89 23.49 15.95
C GLU A 504 5.14 22.97 17.19
N THR A 505 4.68 23.85 18.10
CA THR A 505 4.29 23.56 19.49
C THR A 505 3.14 22.55 19.74
N ARG A 506 2.57 21.83 18.74
CA ARG A 506 1.44 20.89 18.94
C ARG A 506 1.71 19.46 18.42
N LEU A 507 2.00 18.55 19.36
CA LEU A 507 1.73 17.10 19.30
C LEU A 507 1.03 16.64 20.61
N PRO A 508 0.09 15.67 20.57
CA PRO A 508 -0.74 15.29 21.73
C PRO A 508 0.07 14.75 22.91
N ASN A 509 -0.40 15.04 24.13
CA ASN A 509 0.16 14.75 25.46
C ASN A 509 0.58 13.27 25.76
N GLN A 510 0.57 12.35 24.80
CA GLN A 510 0.85 10.93 25.01
C GLN A 510 2.35 10.54 24.99
N LEU A 511 3.27 11.47 24.67
CA LEU A 511 4.72 11.21 24.69
C LEU A 511 5.44 11.73 25.95
N ARG A 512 4.79 12.57 26.77
CA ARG A 512 5.42 13.17 27.97
C ARG A 512 5.52 12.22 29.18
N ALA A 513 4.94 11.03 29.11
CA ALA A 513 4.87 10.10 30.26
C ALA A 513 6.06 9.13 30.40
N VAL A 514 7.04 9.16 29.48
CA VAL A 514 8.09 8.11 29.42
C VAL A 514 9.41 8.52 30.08
N THR A 515 9.64 9.80 30.38
CA THR A 515 10.91 10.28 30.95
C THR A 515 10.65 11.03 32.25
N GLY A 516 10.73 10.34 33.37
CA GLY A 516 10.44 10.88 34.70
C GLY A 516 11.48 11.86 35.23
N GLU A 517 11.75 12.98 34.55
CA GLU A 517 12.62 14.04 35.07
C GLU A 517 12.10 15.47 34.79
N ALA A 518 12.20 16.29 35.84
CA ALA A 518 12.11 17.75 36.00
C ALA A 518 11.01 18.56 35.26
N LYS A 519 10.28 19.39 36.04
CA LYS A 519 9.38 20.45 35.56
C LYS A 519 10.12 21.39 34.60
N VAL A 520 9.92 21.20 33.30
CA VAL A 520 10.20 22.22 32.28
C VAL A 520 9.18 23.35 32.45
N PRO A 521 9.57 24.64 32.38
CA PRO A 521 8.63 25.76 32.42
C PRO A 521 7.49 25.54 31.42
N GLU A 522 6.25 25.89 31.80
CA GLU A 522 5.12 25.77 30.87
C GLU A 522 5.44 26.53 29.58
N PRO A 523 5.23 25.93 28.39
CA PRO A 523 5.34 26.66 27.14
C PRO A 523 4.37 27.84 27.18
N ILE A 524 4.84 29.01 26.77
CA ILE A 524 4.00 30.19 26.59
C ILE A 524 2.89 29.81 25.60
N LYS A 525 1.64 29.82 26.04
CA LYS A 525 0.48 29.57 25.18
C LYS A 525 0.33 30.74 24.23
N VAL A 526 0.64 30.53 22.96
CA VAL A 526 0.27 31.44 21.88
C VAL A 526 -0.63 30.68 20.91
N ASP A 527 -1.82 31.21 20.68
CA ASP A 527 -2.82 30.66 19.77
C ASP A 527 -2.38 30.82 18.31
N ASP A 528 -2.28 29.72 17.57
CA ASP A 528 -2.19 29.73 16.11
C ASP A 528 -3.31 28.84 15.52
N GLU A 529 -4.56 29.23 15.78
CA GLU A 529 -5.78 28.57 15.28
C GLU A 529 -6.16 28.96 13.84
N GLY A 530 -5.38 29.82 13.17
CA GLY A 530 -5.75 30.41 11.88
C GLY A 530 -5.25 29.69 10.61
N ARG A 531 -4.21 28.84 10.68
CA ARG A 531 -3.59 28.24 9.48
C ARG A 531 -4.11 26.83 9.16
N THR A 532 -4.81 26.70 8.04
CA THR A 532 -5.24 25.41 7.47
C THR A 532 -4.05 24.66 6.85
N PRO A 533 -3.82 23.38 7.18
CA PRO A 533 -2.96 22.49 6.43
C PRO A 533 -3.38 22.41 4.95
N ARG A 534 -2.37 22.26 4.08
CA ARG A 534 -2.58 22.00 2.65
C ARG A 534 -3.25 20.66 2.42
N THR A 535 -3.91 20.51 1.27
CA THR A 535 -4.42 19.21 0.84
C THR A 535 -3.28 18.29 0.40
N VAL A 536 -3.56 17.00 0.30
CA VAL A 536 -2.60 16.01 -0.20
C VAL A 536 -2.23 16.33 -1.66
N GLU A 537 -3.22 16.69 -2.45
CA GLU A 537 -3.08 17.05 -3.86
C GLU A 537 -2.20 18.30 -4.04
N ASP A 538 -2.33 19.31 -3.17
CA ASP A 538 -1.48 20.50 -3.18
C ASP A 538 -0.03 20.15 -2.83
N MET A 539 0.17 19.28 -1.83
CA MET A 539 1.50 18.84 -1.42
C MET A 539 2.19 18.01 -2.51
N GLU A 540 1.45 17.13 -3.18
CA GLU A 540 1.96 16.35 -4.31
C GLU A 540 2.27 17.25 -5.51
N ALA A 541 1.36 18.14 -5.89
CA ALA A 541 1.59 19.08 -6.99
C ALA A 541 2.82 19.96 -6.74
N GLU A 542 3.02 20.42 -5.50
CA GLU A 542 4.19 21.19 -5.13
C GLU A 542 5.47 20.35 -5.12
N ALA A 543 5.43 19.14 -4.55
CA ALA A 543 6.58 18.24 -4.54
C ALA A 543 7.01 17.86 -5.97
N VAL A 544 6.06 17.53 -6.84
CA VAL A 544 6.29 17.22 -8.26
C VAL A 544 6.85 18.43 -9.01
N ARG A 545 6.32 19.63 -8.75
CA ARG A 545 6.83 20.88 -9.35
C ARG A 545 8.26 21.17 -8.90
N LEU A 546 8.52 21.11 -7.58
CA LEU A 546 9.86 21.35 -7.04
C LEU A 546 10.86 20.32 -7.53
N HIS A 547 10.49 19.04 -7.59
CA HIS A 547 11.36 17.96 -8.08
C HIS A 547 11.88 18.23 -9.50
N ALA A 548 11.01 18.74 -10.38
CA ALA A 548 11.39 19.06 -11.76
C ALA A 548 12.52 20.09 -11.87
N LEU A 549 12.66 20.98 -10.87
CA LEU A 549 13.65 22.06 -10.89
C LEU A 549 15.06 21.60 -10.53
N PHE A 550 15.22 20.39 -9.99
CA PHE A 550 16.52 19.81 -9.63
C PHE A 550 17.11 18.89 -10.70
N SER A 551 16.36 18.66 -11.78
CA SER A 551 16.68 17.73 -12.88
C SER A 551 17.34 18.41 -14.10
N ASN A 552 17.69 19.70 -13.99
CA ASN A 552 18.34 20.52 -15.00
C ASN A 552 19.80 20.79 -14.67
#